data_AF-A0A5N6L238-F1
#
_entry.id   AF-A0A5N6L238-F1
#
_cell.length_a   1.000
_cell.length_b   1.000
_cell.length_c   1.000
_cell.angle_alpha   90.00
_cell.angle_beta   90.00
_cell.angle_gamma   90.00
#
_symmetry.space_group_name_H-M   'P 1'
#
loop_
_entity.id
_entity.type
_entity.pdbx_description
1 polymer ?
#
loop_
_entity_poly.entity_id
_entity_poly.type
_entity_poly.pdbx_seq_one_letter_code
_entity_poly.pdbx_strand_id
1 'polypeptide(L)'
;MEFDLLSTAKGLVLPLAYLIILVGSLSTFSYLYRRRKAMQAASLQPWFPPHTSRNVYLTLLELQSSDEKNTKVPDSVLRAALLRRAVEDIQRLIQIRAQKPALTQLLQRGAVGDQLMQRFQFAEKEMEAELRDVVQEANALAPQQNWGQTIFQSAGEIAHTEAFKKKLDDIEATRADERERWEVKRKNVSEGFLKELDGVATKKPGSSDDEVLVESGGPDAPLGKGKKPAK
;
A
#
# COMPACT_ATOMS: atom_id res chain seq x y z
N MET A 1 -15.92 -53.19 -61.32
CA MET A 1 -15.02 -52.17 -60.76
C MET A 1 -15.42 -51.93 -59.30
N GLU A 2 -15.23 -52.92 -58.43
CA GLU A 2 -15.41 -52.75 -56.97
C GLU A 2 -14.03 -52.77 -56.30
N PHE A 3 -13.10 -51.98 -56.84
CA PHE A 3 -11.80 -51.80 -56.22
C PHE A 3 -11.93 -50.74 -55.11
N ASP A 4 -11.54 -51.16 -53.91
CA ASP A 4 -10.85 -50.35 -52.92
C ASP A 4 -11.59 -49.29 -52.09
N LEU A 5 -12.91 -49.25 -52.03
CA LEU A 5 -13.58 -48.37 -51.04
C LEU A 5 -13.29 -48.78 -49.59
N LEU A 6 -13.27 -50.09 -49.30
CA LEU A 6 -12.95 -50.62 -47.97
C LEU A 6 -11.45 -50.57 -47.64
N SER A 7 -10.57 -50.64 -48.64
CA SER A 7 -9.12 -50.58 -48.47
C SER A 7 -8.64 -49.13 -48.25
N THR A 8 -9.13 -48.19 -49.05
CA THR A 8 -8.86 -46.75 -48.90
C THR A 8 -9.47 -46.19 -47.62
N ALA A 9 -10.67 -46.62 -47.22
CA ALA A 9 -11.27 -46.25 -45.95
C ALA A 9 -10.41 -46.70 -44.76
N LYS A 10 -9.88 -47.93 -44.77
CA LYS A 10 -8.97 -48.41 -43.71
C LYS A 10 -7.66 -47.62 -43.67
N GLY A 11 -7.11 -47.27 -44.83
CA GLY A 11 -5.90 -46.43 -44.94
C GLY A 11 -6.08 -45.00 -44.42
N LEU A 12 -7.29 -44.44 -44.49
CA LEU A 12 -7.61 -43.10 -44.00
C LEU A 12 -8.08 -43.09 -42.53
N VAL A 13 -8.74 -44.16 -42.07
CA VAL A 13 -9.23 -44.27 -40.68
C VAL A 13 -8.09 -44.36 -39.67
N LEU A 14 -7.00 -45.08 -39.98
CA LEU A 14 -5.82 -45.19 -39.12
C LEU A 14 -5.17 -43.83 -38.77
N PRO A 15 -4.80 -42.97 -39.74
CA PRO A 15 -4.23 -41.66 -39.44
C PRO A 15 -5.24 -40.71 -38.79
N LEU A 16 -6.53 -40.81 -39.15
CA LEU A 16 -7.58 -39.98 -38.54
C LEU A 16 -7.84 -40.36 -37.08
N ALA A 17 -7.87 -41.66 -36.76
CA ALA A 17 -7.95 -42.16 -35.39
C ALA A 17 -6.73 -41.75 -34.56
N TYR A 18 -5.51 -41.81 -35.14
CA TYR A 18 -4.30 -41.32 -34.50
C TYR A 18 -4.40 -39.83 -34.14
N LEU A 19 -4.89 -38.99 -35.06
CA LEU A 19 -5.10 -37.57 -34.80
C LEU A 19 -6.17 -37.32 -33.73
N ILE A 20 -7.27 -38.07 -33.73
CA ILE A 20 -8.31 -37.93 -32.70
C ILE A 20 -7.76 -38.30 -31.32
N ILE A 21 -6.99 -39.38 -31.20
CA ILE A 21 -6.36 -39.78 -29.94
C ILE A 21 -5.31 -38.74 -29.50
N LEU A 22 -4.51 -38.24 -30.43
CA LEU A 22 -3.50 -37.20 -30.17
C LEU A 22 -4.16 -35.90 -29.67
N VAL A 23 -5.17 -35.40 -30.39
CA VAL A 23 -5.90 -34.18 -30.02
C VAL A 23 -6.69 -34.40 -28.73
N GLY A 24 -7.33 -35.55 -28.57
CA GLY A 24 -8.07 -35.90 -27.34
C GLY A 24 -7.17 -35.95 -26.11
N SER A 25 -6.00 -36.61 -26.22
CA SER A 25 -5.02 -36.67 -25.13
C SER A 25 -4.40 -35.29 -24.84
N LEU A 26 -4.10 -34.50 -25.87
CA LEU A 26 -3.57 -33.14 -25.69
C LEU A 26 -4.60 -32.19 -25.07
N SER A 27 -5.86 -32.26 -25.50
CA SER A 27 -6.95 -31.42 -24.97
C SER A 27 -7.28 -31.78 -23.52
N THR A 28 -7.35 -33.08 -23.18
CA THR A 28 -7.55 -33.52 -21.79
C THR A 28 -6.40 -33.10 -20.90
N PHE A 29 -5.15 -33.25 -21.34
CA PHE A 29 -3.97 -32.79 -20.61
C PHE A 29 -3.96 -31.26 -20.42
N SER A 30 -4.22 -30.50 -21.49
CA SER A 30 -4.28 -29.02 -21.44
C SER A 30 -5.36 -28.54 -20.49
N TYR A 31 -6.54 -29.17 -20.52
CA TYR A 31 -7.65 -28.87 -19.61
C TYR A 31 -7.26 -29.17 -18.15
N LEU A 32 -6.71 -30.35 -17.86
CA LEU A 32 -6.31 -30.73 -16.50
C LEU A 32 -5.17 -29.85 -15.97
N TYR A 33 -4.17 -29.54 -16.80
CA TYR A 33 -3.06 -28.67 -16.43
C TYR A 33 -3.54 -27.24 -16.14
N ARG A 34 -4.37 -26.66 -17.01
CA ARG A 34 -4.96 -25.33 -16.79
C ARG A 34 -5.84 -25.31 -15.55
N ARG A 35 -6.66 -26.34 -15.33
CA ARG A 35 -7.50 -26.49 -14.14
C ARG A 35 -6.65 -26.57 -12.87
N ARG A 36 -5.58 -27.36 -12.86
CA ARG A 36 -4.64 -27.44 -11.73
C ARG A 36 -3.96 -26.10 -11.46
N LYS A 37 -3.47 -25.43 -12.51
CA LYS A 37 -2.84 -24.11 -12.40
C LYS A 37 -3.82 -23.06 -11.87
N ALA A 38 -5.08 -23.09 -12.31
CA ALA A 38 -6.12 -22.21 -11.79
C ALA A 38 -6.46 -22.48 -10.32
N MET A 39 -6.55 -23.74 -9.90
CA MET A 39 -6.76 -24.10 -8.49
C MET A 39 -5.59 -23.69 -7.60
N GLN A 40 -4.35 -23.86 -8.09
CA GLN A 40 -3.17 -23.36 -7.38
C GLN A 40 -3.22 -21.84 -7.24
N ALA A 41 -3.51 -21.10 -8.31
CA ALA A 41 -3.68 -19.65 -8.26
C ALA A 41 -4.80 -19.21 -7.30
N ALA A 42 -5.90 -19.97 -7.20
CA ALA A 42 -6.99 -19.69 -6.27
C ALA A 42 -6.66 -20.02 -4.81
N SER A 43 -5.66 -20.88 -4.55
CA SER A 43 -5.20 -21.22 -3.20
C SER A 43 -4.19 -20.21 -2.63
N LEU A 44 -3.76 -19.23 -3.42
CA LEU A 44 -2.89 -18.17 -2.95
C LEU A 44 -3.63 -17.31 -1.92
N GLN A 45 -2.99 -17.07 -0.78
CA GLN A 45 -3.53 -16.21 0.26
C GLN A 45 -3.77 -14.78 -0.30
N PRO A 46 -4.92 -14.15 0.02
CA PRO A 46 -5.20 -12.77 -0.36
C PRO A 46 -4.07 -11.80 0.01
N TRP A 47 -3.84 -10.78 -0.82
CA TRP A 47 -2.80 -9.77 -0.55
C TRP A 47 -3.20 -8.82 0.57
N PHE A 48 -4.46 -8.38 0.55
CA PHE A 48 -5.03 -7.52 1.57
C PHE A 48 -5.90 -8.30 2.57
N PRO A 49 -6.03 -7.82 3.81
CA PRO A 49 -6.99 -8.37 4.74
C PRO A 49 -8.44 -8.18 4.23
N PRO A 50 -9.40 -8.93 4.79
CA PRO A 50 -10.82 -8.77 4.48
C PRO A 50 -11.26 -7.31 4.55
N HIS A 51 -12.08 -6.89 3.59
CA HIS A 51 -12.50 -5.49 3.45
C HIS A 51 -13.68 -5.19 4.38
N THR A 52 -13.39 -4.57 5.53
CA THR A 52 -14.39 -4.31 6.57
C THR A 52 -15.40 -3.25 6.12
N SER A 53 -14.98 -2.14 5.53
CA SER A 53 -15.90 -1.07 5.10
C SER A 53 -16.86 -1.55 4.01
N ARG A 54 -16.39 -2.38 3.06
CA ARG A 54 -17.24 -3.04 2.07
C ARG A 54 -18.27 -3.97 2.73
N ASN A 55 -17.83 -4.81 3.66
CA ASN A 55 -18.74 -5.74 4.35
C ASN A 55 -19.83 -4.97 5.12
N VAL A 56 -19.48 -3.88 5.81
CA VAL A 56 -20.46 -3.02 6.49
C VAL A 56 -21.48 -2.46 5.50
N TYR A 57 -21.02 -1.94 4.35
CA TYR A 57 -21.91 -1.42 3.32
C TYR A 57 -22.85 -2.50 2.76
N LEU A 58 -22.35 -3.70 2.46
CA LEU A 58 -23.18 -4.80 1.96
C LEU A 58 -24.19 -5.27 3.00
N THR A 59 -23.80 -5.38 4.28
CA THR A 59 -24.75 -5.68 5.36
C THR A 59 -25.83 -4.61 5.48
N LEU A 60 -25.49 -3.33 5.30
CA LEU A 60 -26.49 -2.25 5.27
C LEU A 60 -27.45 -2.37 4.07
N LEU A 61 -26.94 -2.82 2.92
CA LEU A 61 -27.76 -3.04 1.72
C LEU A 61 -28.69 -4.25 1.87
N GLU A 62 -28.20 -5.35 2.46
CA GLU A 62 -29.00 -6.54 2.80
C GLU A 62 -30.09 -6.21 3.82
N LEU A 63 -29.78 -5.36 4.80
CA LEU A 63 -30.74 -4.86 5.78
C LEU A 63 -31.83 -3.99 5.14
N GLN A 64 -31.47 -3.21 4.11
CA GLN A 64 -32.42 -2.38 3.37
C GLN A 64 -33.38 -3.21 2.50
N SER A 65 -32.91 -4.33 1.92
CA SER A 65 -33.73 -5.20 1.07
C SER A 65 -34.62 -6.16 1.86
N SER A 66 -34.30 -6.40 3.13
CA SER A 66 -35.12 -7.18 4.04
C SER A 66 -36.36 -6.36 4.45
N ASP A 67 -37.54 -6.74 3.95
CA ASP A 67 -38.86 -6.09 4.16
C ASP A 67 -39.36 -6.06 5.63
N GLU A 68 -38.48 -6.30 6.61
CA GLU A 68 -38.79 -6.14 8.02
C GLU A 68 -38.97 -4.65 8.35
N LYS A 69 -40.24 -4.25 8.46
CA LYS A 69 -40.80 -2.87 8.48
C LYS A 69 -40.19 -1.85 9.47
N ASN A 70 -39.15 -2.17 10.23
CA ASN A 70 -38.61 -1.31 11.27
C ASN A 70 -37.15 -0.86 11.08
N THR A 71 -36.46 -1.27 10.01
CA THR A 71 -35.02 -0.94 9.83
C THR A 71 -34.70 -0.36 8.45
N LYS A 72 -35.51 0.57 7.96
CA LYS A 72 -35.19 1.28 6.71
C LYS A 72 -33.99 2.21 6.93
N VAL A 73 -32.81 1.78 6.49
CA VAL A 73 -31.57 2.57 6.55
C VAL A 73 -31.76 3.83 5.68
N PRO A 74 -31.46 5.03 6.20
CA PRO A 74 -31.56 6.26 5.41
C PRO A 74 -30.47 6.31 4.33
N ASP A 75 -30.82 6.84 3.16
CA ASP A 75 -29.91 6.94 2.00
C ASP A 75 -28.63 7.73 2.31
N SER A 76 -28.67 8.66 3.27
CA SER A 76 -27.49 9.39 3.73
C SER A 76 -26.44 8.48 4.37
N VAL A 77 -26.88 7.46 5.13
CA VAL A 77 -26.00 6.48 5.76
C VAL A 77 -25.39 5.55 4.73
N LEU A 78 -26.17 5.13 3.72
CA LEU A 78 -25.64 4.30 2.61
C LEU A 78 -24.59 5.06 1.80
N ARG A 79 -24.83 6.33 1.50
CA ARG A 79 -23.84 7.18 0.81
C ARG A 79 -22.58 7.38 1.64
N ALA A 80 -22.72 7.60 2.95
CA ALA A 80 -21.59 7.72 3.86
C ALA A 80 -20.79 6.40 3.96
N ALA A 81 -21.47 5.26 4.01
CA ALA A 81 -20.84 3.95 4.02
C ALA A 81 -20.09 3.65 2.72
N LEU A 82 -20.68 3.97 1.56
CA LEU A 82 -20.00 3.84 0.27
C LEU A 82 -18.78 4.77 0.17
N LEU A 83 -18.88 6.01 0.67
CA LEU A 83 -17.74 6.92 0.74
C LEU A 83 -16.63 6.36 1.64
N ARG A 84 -16.99 5.73 2.77
CA ARG A 84 -16.01 5.08 3.67
C ARG A 84 -15.32 3.89 2.99
N ARG A 85 -16.06 3.08 2.24
CA ARG A 85 -15.53 2.02 1.38
C ARG A 85 -14.50 2.60 0.40
N ALA A 86 -14.90 3.60 -0.39
CA ALA A 86 -14.03 4.27 -1.36
C ALA A 86 -12.73 4.85 -0.75
N VAL A 87 -12.78 5.37 0.49
CA VAL A 87 -11.59 5.86 1.21
C VAL A 87 -10.60 4.72 1.49
N GLU A 88 -11.10 3.56 1.93
CA GLU A 88 -10.25 2.38 2.17
C GLU A 88 -9.64 1.86 0.86
N ASP A 89 -10.39 1.86 -0.24
CA ASP A 89 -9.90 1.45 -1.56
C ASP A 89 -8.80 2.37 -2.07
N ILE A 90 -8.91 3.69 -1.88
CA ILE A 90 -7.85 4.64 -2.20
C ILE A 90 -6.59 4.38 -1.36
N GLN A 91 -6.74 4.10 -0.05
CA GLN A 91 -5.60 3.76 0.80
C GLN A 91 -4.89 2.50 0.31
N ARG A 92 -5.63 1.45 -0.08
CA ARG A 92 -5.08 0.21 -0.65
C ARG A 92 -4.44 0.44 -2.03
N LEU A 93 -5.05 1.28 -2.87
CA LEU A 93 -4.50 1.66 -4.17
C LEU A 93 -3.17 2.39 -4.06
N ILE A 94 -3.05 3.33 -3.11
CA ILE A 94 -1.79 4.02 -2.81
C ILE A 94 -0.73 3.02 -2.38
N GLN A 95 -1.08 2.03 -1.55
CA GLN A 95 -0.17 0.96 -1.14
C GLN A 95 0.31 0.11 -2.32
N ILE A 96 -0.60 -0.34 -3.21
CA ILE A 96 -0.23 -1.08 -4.43
C ILE A 96 0.75 -0.25 -5.27
N ARG A 97 0.42 1.01 -5.55
CA ARG A 97 1.25 1.89 -6.39
C ARG A 97 2.65 2.11 -5.80
N ALA A 98 2.75 2.25 -4.48
CA ALA A 98 4.03 2.40 -3.79
C ALA A 98 4.86 1.10 -3.82
N GLN A 99 4.23 -0.06 -3.72
CA GLN A 99 4.91 -1.36 -3.63
C GLN A 99 5.35 -1.93 -5.00
N LYS A 100 4.63 -1.62 -6.09
CA LYS A 100 4.89 -2.12 -7.45
C LYS A 100 6.35 -1.95 -7.93
N PRO A 101 6.97 -0.75 -7.87
CA PRO A 101 8.35 -0.58 -8.34
C PRO A 101 9.35 -1.35 -7.47
N ALA A 102 9.16 -1.36 -6.15
CA ALA A 102 10.04 -2.06 -5.22
C ALA A 102 10.01 -3.58 -5.46
N LEU A 103 8.82 -4.16 -5.65
CA LEU A 103 8.65 -5.59 -5.93
C LEU A 103 9.24 -5.99 -7.28
N THR A 104 9.07 -5.16 -8.31
CA THR A 104 9.66 -5.40 -9.64
C THR A 104 11.18 -5.45 -9.57
N GLN A 105 11.79 -4.53 -8.81
CA GLN A 105 13.23 -4.50 -8.62
C GLN A 105 13.74 -5.71 -7.83
N LEU A 106 13.00 -6.15 -6.80
CA LEU A 106 13.36 -7.33 -6.01
C LEU A 106 13.24 -8.63 -6.81
N LEU A 107 12.24 -8.73 -7.70
CA LEU A 107 12.08 -9.86 -8.61
C LEU A 107 13.26 -9.97 -9.59
N GLN A 108 13.71 -8.85 -10.16
CA GLN A 108 14.88 -8.82 -11.05
C GLN A 108 16.16 -9.28 -10.35
N ARG A 109 16.28 -9.03 -9.04
CA ARG A 109 17.41 -9.50 -8.22
C ARG A 109 17.29 -10.96 -7.78
N GLY A 110 16.19 -11.65 -8.09
CA GLY A 110 15.94 -13.03 -7.67
C GLY A 110 15.70 -13.19 -6.15
N ALA A 111 15.53 -12.08 -5.41
CA ALA A 111 15.30 -12.12 -3.96
C ALA A 111 13.86 -12.51 -3.59
N VAL A 112 12.94 -12.44 -4.56
CA VAL A 112 11.51 -12.70 -4.41
C VAL A 112 11.07 -13.68 -5.48
N GLY A 113 10.23 -14.66 -5.12
CA GLY A 113 9.70 -15.65 -6.06
C GLY A 113 8.59 -15.09 -6.97
N ASP A 114 8.46 -15.68 -8.16
CA ASP A 114 7.44 -15.32 -9.16
C ASP A 114 6.00 -15.44 -8.63
N GLN A 115 5.75 -16.37 -7.69
CA GLN A 115 4.46 -16.53 -7.03
C GLN A 115 4.02 -15.25 -6.27
N LEU A 116 4.95 -14.50 -5.67
CA LEU A 116 4.60 -13.25 -4.99
C LEU A 116 4.19 -12.18 -6.00
N MET A 117 4.89 -12.10 -7.13
CA MET A 117 4.54 -11.17 -8.20
C MET A 117 3.17 -11.50 -8.80
N GLN A 118 2.86 -12.79 -9.00
CA GLN A 118 1.54 -13.23 -9.45
C GLN A 118 0.43 -12.86 -8.45
N ARG A 119 0.67 -13.03 -7.14
CA ARG A 119 -0.27 -12.56 -6.07
C ARG A 119 -0.49 -11.06 -6.13
N PHE A 120 0.58 -10.29 -6.30
CA PHE A 120 0.50 -8.85 -6.38
C PHE A 120 -0.31 -8.39 -7.62
N GLN A 121 -0.09 -9.01 -8.78
CA GLN A 121 -0.87 -8.73 -10.00
C GLN A 121 -2.35 -9.10 -9.86
N PHE A 122 -2.65 -10.18 -9.14
CA PHE A 122 -4.04 -10.53 -8.83
C PHE A 122 -4.69 -9.46 -7.96
N ALA A 123 -4.00 -9.02 -6.89
CA ALA A 123 -4.47 -7.96 -6.01
C ALA A 123 -4.67 -6.62 -6.73
N GLU A 124 -3.79 -6.28 -7.69
CA GLU A 124 -3.95 -5.10 -8.54
C GLU A 124 -5.25 -5.19 -9.36
N LYS A 125 -5.52 -6.32 -10.00
CA LYS A 125 -6.76 -6.53 -10.76
C LYS A 125 -8.00 -6.55 -9.89
N GLU A 126 -7.92 -7.17 -8.71
CA GLU A 126 -9.00 -7.19 -7.72
C GLU A 126 -9.34 -5.78 -7.26
N MET A 127 -8.32 -4.96 -6.95
CA MET A 127 -8.49 -3.55 -6.61
C MET A 127 -9.10 -2.74 -7.77
N GLU A 128 -8.66 -2.95 -9.01
CA GLU A 128 -9.27 -2.26 -10.15
C GLU A 128 -10.74 -2.67 -10.39
N ALA A 129 -11.09 -3.92 -10.11
CA ALA A 129 -12.48 -4.39 -10.20
C ALA A 129 -13.33 -3.74 -9.10
N GLU A 130 -12.80 -3.68 -7.88
CA GLU A 130 -13.39 -2.97 -6.75
C GLU A 130 -13.69 -1.50 -7.13
N LEU A 131 -12.69 -0.77 -7.61
CA LEU A 131 -12.87 0.65 -7.93
C LEU A 131 -13.94 0.88 -9.01
N ARG A 132 -14.05 -0.03 -9.98
CA ARG A 132 -15.11 0.01 -11.00
C ARG A 132 -16.49 -0.26 -10.40
N ASP A 133 -16.58 -1.19 -9.46
CA ASP A 133 -17.81 -1.53 -8.74
C ASP A 133 -18.32 -0.33 -7.92
N VAL A 134 -17.44 0.33 -7.16
CA VAL A 134 -17.78 1.54 -6.39
C VAL A 134 -18.31 2.66 -7.28
N VAL A 135 -17.74 2.86 -8.47
CA VAL A 135 -18.24 3.87 -9.44
C VAL A 135 -19.63 3.50 -9.94
N GLN A 136 -19.88 2.23 -10.25
CA GLN A 136 -21.19 1.76 -10.68
C GLN A 136 -22.23 1.92 -9.58
N GLU A 137 -21.90 1.56 -8.34
CA GLU A 137 -22.76 1.75 -7.17
C GLU A 137 -23.03 3.24 -6.88
N ALA A 138 -22.01 4.10 -6.95
CA ALA A 138 -22.18 5.54 -6.76
C ALA A 138 -23.12 6.15 -7.81
N ASN A 139 -23.00 5.72 -9.07
CA ASN A 139 -23.92 6.13 -10.13
C ASN A 139 -25.34 5.59 -9.93
N ALA A 140 -25.50 4.41 -9.32
CA ALA A 140 -26.82 3.85 -8.99
C ALA A 140 -27.50 4.62 -7.85
N LEU A 141 -26.75 5.06 -6.82
CA LEU A 141 -27.29 5.78 -5.67
C LEU A 141 -27.57 7.27 -5.93
N ALA A 142 -26.83 7.91 -6.83
CA ALA A 142 -26.97 9.34 -7.13
C ALA A 142 -26.74 9.66 -8.62
N PRO A 143 -27.59 9.14 -9.54
CA PRO A 143 -27.40 9.29 -10.99
C PRO A 143 -27.43 10.74 -11.47
N GLN A 144 -28.14 11.62 -10.76
CA GLN A 144 -28.32 13.03 -11.12
C GLN A 144 -27.12 13.92 -10.78
N GLN A 145 -26.19 13.43 -9.93
CA GLN A 145 -25.09 14.23 -9.38
C GLN A 145 -23.73 13.85 -9.97
N ASN A 146 -23.68 12.94 -10.95
CA ASN A 146 -22.45 12.43 -11.54
C ASN A 146 -21.43 11.95 -10.47
N TRP A 147 -21.94 11.36 -9.39
CA TRP A 147 -21.17 11.10 -8.19
C TRP A 147 -20.06 10.08 -8.40
N GLY A 148 -20.24 9.12 -9.31
CA GLY A 148 -19.20 8.14 -9.64
C GLY A 148 -17.90 8.76 -10.18
N GLN A 149 -17.95 9.97 -10.77
CA GLN A 149 -16.73 10.65 -11.24
C GLN A 149 -15.99 11.40 -10.12
N THR A 150 -16.72 11.91 -9.12
CA THR A 150 -16.17 12.77 -8.07
C THR A 150 -15.89 12.03 -6.76
N ILE A 151 -16.52 10.87 -6.53
CA ILE A 151 -16.40 10.11 -5.27
C ILE A 151 -14.95 9.82 -4.88
N PHE A 152 -14.10 9.44 -5.84
CA PHE A 152 -12.69 9.16 -5.58
C PHE A 152 -11.83 10.40 -5.38
N GLN A 153 -12.23 11.55 -5.91
CA GLN A 153 -11.56 12.83 -5.60
C GLN A 153 -11.77 13.17 -4.13
N SER A 154 -13.03 13.15 -3.68
CA SER A 154 -13.38 13.39 -2.28
C SER A 154 -12.79 12.32 -1.34
N ALA A 155 -12.82 11.04 -1.73
CA ALA A 155 -12.23 9.97 -0.94
C ALA A 155 -10.70 10.12 -0.81
N GLY A 156 -10.03 10.58 -1.87
CA GLY A 156 -8.59 10.90 -1.84
C GLY A 156 -8.27 12.02 -0.85
N GLU A 157 -9.02 13.12 -0.87
CA GLU A 157 -8.86 14.22 0.08
C GLU A 157 -9.07 13.78 1.53
N ILE A 158 -10.09 12.96 1.78
CA ILE A 158 -10.35 12.38 3.11
C ILE A 158 -9.19 11.48 3.54
N ALA A 159 -8.73 10.56 2.67
CA ALA A 159 -7.61 9.67 2.98
C ALA A 159 -6.32 10.44 3.31
N HIS A 160 -6.03 11.51 2.57
CA HIS A 160 -4.89 12.39 2.85
C HIS A 160 -5.05 13.14 4.18
N THR A 161 -6.25 13.63 4.46
CA THR A 161 -6.55 14.31 5.73
C THR A 161 -6.41 13.38 6.92
N GLU A 162 -6.90 12.14 6.83
CA GLU A 162 -6.75 11.12 7.87
C GLU A 162 -5.28 10.77 8.11
N ALA A 163 -4.50 10.57 7.04
CA ALA A 163 -3.08 10.31 7.14
C ALA A 163 -2.32 11.49 7.77
N PHE A 164 -2.72 12.72 7.47
CA PHE A 164 -2.14 13.93 8.06
C PHE A 164 -2.47 14.07 9.54
N LYS A 165 -3.75 13.91 9.92
CA LYS A 165 -4.21 13.94 11.32
C LYS A 165 -3.47 12.90 12.16
N LYS A 166 -3.37 11.67 11.67
CA LYS A 166 -2.64 10.61 12.38
C LYS A 166 -1.18 11.01 12.67
N LYS A 167 -0.49 11.65 11.73
CA LYS A 167 0.88 12.14 11.95
C LYS A 167 0.94 13.26 12.98
N LEU A 168 -0.06 14.15 13.00
CA LEU A 168 -0.14 15.18 14.05
C LEU A 168 -0.37 14.55 15.42
N ASP A 169 -1.29 13.58 15.52
CA ASP A 169 -1.56 12.85 16.76
C ASP A 169 -0.30 12.11 17.25
N ASP A 170 0.46 11.49 16.34
CA ASP A 170 1.73 10.83 16.65
C ASP A 170 2.78 11.82 17.20
N ILE A 171 2.86 13.05 16.65
CA ILE A 171 3.76 14.11 17.14
C ILE A 171 3.28 14.65 18.48
N GLU A 172 1.97 14.83 18.67
CA GLU A 172 1.42 15.27 19.93
C GLU A 172 1.67 14.26 21.05
N ALA A 173 1.65 12.96 20.73
CA ALA A 173 1.97 11.89 21.66
C ALA A 173 3.44 11.93 22.15
N THR A 174 4.42 12.33 21.33
CA THR A 174 5.83 12.41 21.75
C THR A 174 6.12 13.63 22.64
N ARG A 175 5.22 14.62 22.68
CA ARG A 175 5.44 15.90 23.35
C ARG A 175 5.70 15.77 24.85
N ALA A 176 5.03 14.84 25.54
CA ALA A 176 5.21 14.64 26.98
C ALA A 176 6.59 14.07 27.29
N ASP A 177 6.98 13.02 26.58
CA ASP A 177 8.29 12.37 26.71
C ASP A 177 9.43 13.32 26.37
N GLU A 178 9.27 14.11 25.31
CA GLU A 178 10.25 15.13 24.92
C GLU A 178 10.40 16.21 25.99
N ARG A 179 9.30 16.62 26.63
CA ARG A 179 9.33 17.58 27.74
C ARG A 179 10.07 17.01 28.94
N GLU A 180 9.82 15.75 29.31
CA GLU A 180 10.54 15.11 30.41
C GLU A 180 12.04 15.01 30.13
N ARG A 181 12.39 14.52 28.93
CA ARG A 181 13.78 14.45 28.46
C ARG A 181 14.45 15.83 28.47
N TRP A 182 13.73 16.87 28.10
CA TRP A 182 14.23 18.25 28.11
C TRP A 182 14.46 18.77 29.53
N GLU A 183 13.55 18.53 30.46
CA GLU A 183 13.72 18.95 31.86
C GLU A 183 14.92 18.25 32.53
N VAL A 184 15.13 16.95 32.27
CA VAL A 184 16.33 16.23 32.73
C VAL A 184 17.59 16.84 32.13
N LYS A 185 17.61 17.11 30.82
CA LYS A 185 18.75 17.73 30.15
C LYS A 185 19.05 19.13 30.71
N ARG A 186 18.01 19.92 30.98
CA ARG A 186 18.14 21.28 31.55
C ARG A 186 18.76 21.23 32.95
N LYS A 187 18.33 20.31 33.81
CA LYS A 187 18.91 20.12 35.15
C LYS A 187 20.38 19.74 35.07
N ASN A 188 20.72 18.76 34.24
CA ASN A 188 22.12 18.33 34.05
C ASN A 188 23.02 19.47 33.54
N VAL A 189 22.53 20.30 32.62
CA VAL A 189 23.28 21.47 32.12
C VAL A 189 23.46 22.52 33.22
N SER A 190 22.41 22.80 34.01
CA SER A 190 22.50 23.75 35.13
C SER A 190 23.47 23.28 36.21
N GLU A 191 23.46 21.99 36.55
CA GLU A 191 24.39 21.38 37.51
C GLU A 191 25.83 21.42 37.00
N GLY A 192 26.06 21.14 35.71
CA GLY A 192 27.37 21.26 35.06
C GLY A 192 27.93 22.68 35.15
N PHE A 193 27.11 23.69 34.83
CA PHE A 193 27.51 25.10 34.90
C PHE A 193 27.84 25.56 36.32
N LEU A 194 27.03 25.19 37.32
CA LEU A 194 27.31 25.51 38.72
C LEU A 194 28.62 24.87 39.22
N LYS A 195 28.87 23.62 38.81
CA LYS A 195 30.12 22.93 39.14
C LYS A 195 31.34 23.61 38.51
N GLU A 196 31.21 24.13 37.29
CA GLU A 196 32.27 24.92 36.65
C GLU A 196 32.53 26.23 37.38
N LEU A 197 31.49 26.94 37.81
CA LEU A 197 31.63 28.17 38.62
C LEU A 197 32.32 27.91 39.96
N ASP A 198 31.98 26.83 40.67
CA ASP A 198 32.65 26.46 41.92
C ASP A 198 34.11 26.05 41.71
N GLY A 199 34.40 25.37 40.58
CA GLY A 199 35.77 25.06 40.14
C GLY A 199 36.60 26.30 39.77
N VAL A 200 35.95 27.38 39.33
CA VAL A 200 36.57 28.69 39.10
C VAL A 200 36.72 29.47 40.41
N ALA A 201 35.76 29.41 41.34
CA ALA A 201 35.83 30.09 42.63
C ALA A 201 36.89 29.48 43.58
N THR A 202 37.13 28.17 43.48
CA THR A 202 38.23 27.48 44.18
C THR A 202 39.61 27.72 43.54
N LYS A 203 39.65 28.24 42.31
CA LYS A 203 40.84 28.85 41.70
C LYS A 203 40.85 30.36 41.94
N LYS A 204 41.31 30.80 43.12
CA LYS A 204 41.66 32.22 43.34
C LYS A 204 42.73 32.70 42.33
N PRO A 205 42.76 34.01 42.00
CA PRO A 205 43.48 34.54 40.85
C PRO A 205 44.99 34.52 41.10
N GLY A 206 45.69 33.69 40.32
CA GLY A 206 47.12 33.78 40.08
C GLY A 206 47.33 34.08 38.61
N SER A 207 47.78 35.31 38.34
CA SER A 207 48.26 35.88 37.08
C SER A 207 48.72 34.87 36.01
N SER A 208 48.14 35.00 34.80
CA SER A 208 48.90 35.26 33.57
C SER A 208 47.94 35.52 32.43
N ASP A 209 48.17 36.61 31.71
CA ASP A 209 47.50 37.04 30.49
C ASP A 209 47.35 35.88 29.49
N ASP A 210 46.12 35.64 29.00
CA ASP A 210 45.96 35.05 27.66
C ASP A 210 44.65 35.57 27.05
N GLU A 211 44.85 36.45 26.08
CA GLU A 211 43.85 37.15 25.31
C GLU A 211 43.21 36.17 24.30
N VAL A 212 42.08 35.57 24.65
CA VAL A 212 41.32 34.71 23.73
C VAL A 212 40.31 35.56 22.98
N LEU A 213 40.69 35.90 21.74
CA LEU A 213 39.86 36.52 20.71
C LEU A 213 38.52 35.76 20.55
N VAL A 214 37.40 36.43 20.80
CA VAL A 214 36.07 35.94 20.42
C VAL A 214 35.85 36.26 18.94
N GLU A 215 36.08 35.28 18.07
CA GLU A 215 35.59 35.34 16.70
C GLU A 215 34.06 35.13 16.72
N SER A 216 33.34 36.24 16.54
CA SER A 216 31.89 36.28 16.39
C SER A 216 31.47 35.63 15.07
N GLY A 217 31.25 34.31 15.10
CA GLY A 217 30.60 33.56 14.03
C GLY A 217 29.08 33.73 14.06
N GLY A 218 28.58 34.79 13.43
CA GLY A 218 27.15 34.92 13.07
C GLY A 218 26.79 33.97 11.92
N PRO A 219 25.52 33.55 11.79
CA PRO A 219 25.10 32.54 10.84
C PRO A 219 24.81 33.16 9.47
N ASP A 220 25.83 33.66 8.75
CA ASP A 220 25.76 33.93 7.30
C ASP A 220 27.13 34.38 6.74
N ALA A 221 27.98 33.44 6.30
CA ALA A 221 29.07 33.67 5.34
C ALA A 221 29.62 32.33 4.76
N PRO A 222 30.12 32.31 3.50
CA PRO A 222 30.09 31.13 2.62
C PRO A 222 31.30 30.18 2.75
N LEU A 223 31.05 28.88 2.53
CA LEU A 223 32.05 27.80 2.48
C LEU A 223 33.09 28.03 1.37
N GLY A 224 34.32 28.37 1.78
CA GLY A 224 35.47 28.61 0.90
C GLY A 224 36.49 27.46 0.89
N LYS A 225 36.45 26.66 -0.19
CA LYS A 225 37.54 25.93 -0.89
C LYS A 225 38.72 25.35 -0.08
N GLY A 226 38.71 24.02 0.08
CA GLY A 226 39.89 23.23 0.45
C GLY A 226 40.96 23.16 -0.67
N LYS A 227 42.18 23.60 -0.34
CA LYS A 227 43.41 23.36 -1.11
C LYS A 227 44.02 22.02 -0.71
N LYS A 228 44.29 21.16 -1.70
CA LYS A 228 45.07 19.91 -1.56
C LYS A 228 46.53 20.22 -1.20
N PRO A 229 47.22 19.41 -0.38
CA PRO A 229 48.67 19.39 -0.37
C PRO A 229 49.22 18.31 -1.31
N ALA A 230 50.24 18.70 -2.07
CA ALA A 230 51.12 17.82 -2.80
C ALA A 230 52.32 17.46 -1.91
N LYS A 231 52.61 16.16 -1.75
CA LYS A 231 53.90 15.55 -2.07
C LYS A 231 53.76 14.03 -2.05
#